data_AF-A0AAV5VBT4-F1
#
_entry.id   AF-A0AAV5VBT4-F1
#
_cell.length_a   1.000
_cell.length_b   1.000
_cell.length_c   1.000
_cell.angle_alpha   90.00
_cell.angle_beta   90.00
_cell.angle_gamma   90.00
#
_symmetry.space_group_name_H-M   'P 1'
#
loop_
_entity.id
_entity.type
_entity.pdbx_description
1 polymer ?
#
loop_
_entity_poly.entity_id
_entity_poly.type
_entity_poly.pdbx_seq_one_letter_code
_entity_poly.pdbx_strand_id
1 'polypeptide(L)'
;MAKIVQLNLISFTIQALSMYILGALSMVVPDLIGAHIRPFPCDDPSIWAPFIKPLISTTTLIIVTLLLPILAILASEFYNNRFRSSDIIYKCRKFQIPFFLVQTITYYGYLQLGYAMQVIVSQVTKYSVGR
;
A
#
# COMPACT_ATOMS: atom_id res chain seq x y z
N MET A 1 -12.96 33.86 -3.82
CA MET A 1 -12.34 33.54 -5.13
C MET A 1 -11.98 32.07 -5.12
N ALA A 2 -12.49 31.29 -6.08
CA ALA A 2 -12.20 29.85 -6.14
C ALA A 2 -10.72 29.60 -6.48
N LYS A 3 -10.04 28.76 -5.69
CA LYS A 3 -8.63 28.42 -5.94
C LYS A 3 -8.55 27.30 -6.98
N ILE A 4 -7.86 27.56 -8.09
CA ILE A 4 -7.68 26.59 -9.17
C ILE A 4 -6.35 25.87 -8.96
N VAL A 5 -6.39 24.54 -8.91
CA VAL A 5 -5.18 23.71 -8.81
C VAL A 5 -5.09 22.80 -10.04
N GLN A 6 -3.95 22.85 -10.72
CA GLN A 6 -3.65 22.02 -11.88
C GLN A 6 -2.96 20.72 -11.43
N LEU A 7 -3.55 19.58 -11.78
CA LEU A 7 -3.01 18.27 -11.44
C LEU A 7 -2.04 17.78 -12.54
N ASN A 8 -0.85 17.34 -12.12
CA ASN A 8 0.13 16.74 -13.02
C ASN A 8 -0.01 15.21 -12.99
N LEU A 9 -0.69 14.66 -14.00
CA LEU A 9 -0.95 13.23 -14.11
C LEU A 9 0.35 12.41 -14.24
N ILE A 10 1.38 12.96 -14.90
CA ILE A 10 2.65 12.24 -15.14
C ILE A 10 3.40 12.05 -13.83
N SER A 11 3.47 13.09 -12.99
CA SER A 11 4.11 12.97 -11.68
C SER A 11 3.40 11.94 -10.81
N PHE A 12 2.06 11.92 -10.85
CA PHE A 12 1.26 10.97 -10.10
C PHE A 12 1.51 9.52 -10.54
N THR A 13 1.52 9.26 -11.86
CA THR A 13 1.75 7.89 -12.37
C THR A 13 3.16 7.40 -12.09
N ILE A 14 4.17 8.25 -12.19
CA ILE A 14 5.56 7.89 -11.88
C ILE A 14 5.70 7.52 -10.39
N GLN A 15 5.14 8.33 -9.49
CA GLN A 15 5.19 8.05 -8.05
C GLN A 15 4.49 6.74 -7.71
N ALA A 16 3.26 6.54 -8.22
CA ALA A 16 2.54 5.29 -8.02
C ALA A 16 3.33 4.08 -8.53
N LEU A 17 3.87 4.16 -9.75
CA LEU A 17 4.65 3.08 -10.35
C LEU A 17 5.92 2.77 -9.53
N SER A 18 6.66 3.79 -9.11
CA SER A 18 7.87 3.61 -8.31
C SER A 18 7.61 2.89 -6.98
N MET A 19 6.47 3.17 -6.35
CA MET A 19 6.07 2.53 -5.09
C MET A 19 5.77 1.04 -5.28
N TYR A 20 5.04 0.68 -6.34
CA TYR A 20 4.74 -0.72 -6.63
C TYR A 20 5.99 -1.49 -7.05
N ILE A 21 6.89 -0.88 -7.83
CA ILE A 21 8.17 -1.49 -8.21
C ILE A 21 9.01 -1.76 -6.96
N LEU A 22 9.12 -0.79 -6.05
CA LEU A 22 9.87 -0.95 -4.80
C LEU A 22 9.31 -2.08 -3.92
N GLY A 23 7.97 -2.12 -3.77
CA GLY A 23 7.30 -3.19 -3.03
C GLY A 23 7.51 -4.57 -3.66
N ALA A 24 7.39 -4.69 -4.99
CA ALA A 24 7.61 -5.95 -5.70
C ALA A 24 9.07 -6.43 -5.59
N LEU A 25 10.04 -5.52 -5.75
CA LEU A 25 11.46 -5.82 -5.58
C LEU A 25 11.76 -6.35 -4.18
N SER A 26 11.12 -5.80 -3.14
CA SER A 26 11.31 -6.26 -1.76
C SER A 26 10.87 -7.72 -1.53
N MET A 27 9.99 -8.26 -2.38
CA MET A 27 9.52 -9.65 -2.32
C MET A 27 10.34 -10.57 -3.24
N VAL A 28 10.64 -10.12 -4.46
CA VAL A 28 11.32 -10.94 -5.48
C VAL A 28 12.81 -11.11 -5.19
N VAL A 29 13.49 -10.05 -4.72
CA VAL A 29 14.94 -10.10 -4.48
C VAL A 29 15.33 -11.18 -3.46
N PRO A 30 14.66 -11.31 -2.30
CA PRO A 30 14.96 -12.38 -1.34
C PRO A 30 14.68 -13.80 -1.86
N ASP A 31 13.62 -13.96 -2.67
CA ASP A 31 13.29 -15.26 -3.29
C ASP A 31 14.37 -15.67 -4.31
N LEU A 32 14.96 -14.73 -5.05
CA LEU A 32 16.04 -14.99 -6.01
C LEU A 32 17.39 -15.29 -5.36
N ILE A 33 17.72 -14.60 -4.26
CA ILE A 33 19.00 -14.78 -3.56
C ILE A 33 19.04 -16.11 -2.78
N GLY A 34 17.90 -16.77 -2.61
CA GLY A 34 17.81 -18.01 -1.84
C GLY A 34 17.87 -17.69 -0.35
N ALA A 35 16.87 -16.95 0.13
CA ALA A 35 16.75 -16.62 1.53
C ALA A 35 16.83 -17.87 2.42
N HIS A 36 17.77 -17.85 3.35
CA HIS A 36 18.07 -19.00 4.18
C HIS A 36 17.01 -19.14 5.29
N ILE A 37 16.12 -20.11 5.12
CA ILE A 37 15.05 -20.44 6.07
C ILE A 37 15.70 -21.08 7.29
N ARG A 38 15.52 -20.48 8.47
CA ARG A 38 15.99 -21.03 9.74
C ARG A 38 14.83 -21.08 10.71
N PRO A 39 14.58 -22.22 11.38
CA PRO A 39 13.64 -22.24 12.49
C PRO A 39 14.12 -21.24 13.55
N PHE A 40 13.18 -20.73 14.35
CA PHE A 40 13.53 -19.83 15.45
C PHE A 40 14.62 -20.48 16.32
N PRO A 41 15.77 -19.81 16.54
CA PRO A 41 16.83 -20.38 17.32
C PRO A 41 16.36 -20.51 18.76
N CYS A 42 16.17 -21.76 19.21
CA CYS A 42 15.93 -22.10 20.60
C CYS A 42 17.09 -22.99 21.08
N ASP A 43 17.56 -22.76 22.30
CA ASP A 43 18.63 -23.55 22.92
C ASP A 43 18.25 -25.03 23.08
N ASP A 44 16.96 -25.32 23.14
CA ASP A 44 16.43 -26.67 23.22
C ASP A 44 15.82 -27.10 21.86
N PRO A 45 16.34 -28.16 21.20
CA PRO A 45 15.82 -28.65 19.93
C PRO A 45 14.44 -29.29 20.02
N SER A 46 13.95 -29.64 21.21
CA SER A 46 12.62 -30.26 21.40
C SER A 46 11.45 -29.27 21.26
N ILE A 47 11.71 -27.97 21.40
CA ILE A 47 10.73 -26.89 21.27
C ILE A 47 10.80 -26.15 19.94
N TRP A 48 11.60 -26.65 18.99
CA TRP A 48 11.70 -26.05 17.67
C TRP A 48 10.34 -26.04 16.98
N ALA A 49 9.84 -24.83 16.71
CA ALA A 49 8.60 -24.66 15.98
C ALA A 49 8.80 -25.13 14.53
N PRO A 50 8.03 -26.13 14.05
CA PRO A 50 8.12 -26.57 12.66
C PRO A 50 7.63 -25.46 11.72
N PHE A 51 8.20 -25.41 10.52
CA PHE A 51 7.76 -24.45 9.51
C PHE A 51 6.33 -24.77 9.06
N ILE A 52 5.38 -23.90 9.40
CA ILE A 52 3.98 -24.03 9.00
C ILE A 52 3.75 -23.27 7.70
N LYS A 53 3.24 -23.97 6.68
CA LYS A 53 2.86 -23.33 5.42
C LYS A 53 1.70 -22.34 5.65
N PRO A 54 1.71 -21.17 4.99
CA PRO A 54 0.64 -20.19 5.16
C PRO A 54 -0.70 -20.76 4.65
N LEU A 55 -1.74 -20.65 5.48
CA LEU A 55 -3.10 -21.08 5.15
C LEU A 55 -3.75 -20.18 4.08
N ILE A 56 -3.34 -18.91 4.03
CA ILE A 56 -3.84 -17.89 3.10
C ILE A 56 -2.71 -17.50 2.16
N SER A 57 -3.00 -17.46 0.85
CA SER A 57 -2.02 -17.01 -0.14
C SER A 57 -1.65 -15.54 0.08
N THR A 58 -0.38 -15.22 -0.10
CA THR A 58 0.10 -13.83 0.00
C THR A 58 -0.61 -12.91 -1.00
N THR A 59 -0.96 -13.42 -2.19
CA THR A 59 -1.70 -12.65 -3.20
C THR A 59 -3.10 -12.28 -2.72
N THR A 60 -3.82 -13.22 -2.10
CA THR A 60 -5.16 -12.94 -1.54
C THR A 60 -5.09 -11.92 -0.41
N LEU A 61 -4.05 -12.00 0.43
CA LEU A 61 -3.86 -11.02 1.50
C LEU A 61 -3.63 -9.62 0.92
N ILE A 62 -2.73 -9.47 -0.07
CA ILE A 62 -2.46 -8.18 -0.74
C ILE A 62 -3.75 -7.58 -1.32
N ILE A 63 -4.54 -8.38 -2.05
CA ILE A 63 -5.78 -7.92 -2.68
C ILE A 63 -6.76 -7.40 -1.62
N VAL A 64 -6.99 -8.17 -0.56
CA VAL A 64 -7.93 -7.80 0.51
C VAL A 64 -7.45 -6.55 1.24
N THR A 65 -6.15 -6.45 1.54
CA THR A 65 -5.57 -5.28 2.23
C THR A 65 -5.62 -4.01 1.39
N LEU A 66 -5.62 -4.10 0.05
CA LEU A 66 -5.76 -2.91 -0.82
C LEU A 66 -7.21 -2.56 -1.12
N LEU A 67 -8.10 -3.55 -1.20
CA LEU A 67 -9.49 -3.38 -1.64
C LEU A 67 -10.43 -2.91 -0.51
N LEU A 68 -10.28 -3.42 0.71
CA LEU A 68 -11.11 -2.97 1.83
C LEU A 68 -10.92 -1.48 2.16
N PRO A 69 -9.69 -0.96 2.23
CA PRO A 69 -9.50 0.44 2.62
C PRO A 69 -9.93 1.43 1.53
N ILE A 70 -9.78 1.10 0.25
CA ILE A 70 -10.26 2.00 -0.81
C ILE A 70 -11.78 2.15 -0.77
N LEU A 71 -12.51 1.06 -0.49
CA LEU A 71 -13.96 1.11 -0.29
C LEU A 71 -14.34 1.95 0.93
N ALA A 72 -13.60 1.80 2.04
CA ALA A 72 -13.83 2.58 3.26
C ALA A 72 -13.55 4.08 3.05
N ILE A 73 -12.44 4.43 2.39
CA ILE A 73 -12.10 5.82 2.07
C ILE A 73 -13.15 6.42 1.12
N LEU A 74 -13.56 5.68 0.09
CA LEU A 74 -14.58 6.13 -0.85
C LEU A 74 -15.91 6.40 -0.13
N ALA A 75 -16.35 5.49 0.73
CA ALA A 75 -17.57 5.66 1.51
C ALA A 75 -17.49 6.87 2.47
N SER A 76 -16.35 7.03 3.14
CA SER A 76 -16.13 8.15 4.07
C SER A 76 -16.12 9.50 3.36
N GLU A 77 -15.40 9.62 2.24
CA GLU A 77 -15.32 10.85 1.46
C GLU A 77 -16.63 11.17 0.75
N PHE A 78 -17.36 10.15 0.29
CA PHE A 78 -18.70 10.34 -0.27
C PHE A 78 -19.68 10.89 0.76
N TYR A 79 -19.64 10.37 2.00
CA TYR A 79 -20.45 10.90 3.10
C TYR A 79 -20.04 12.33 3.46
N ASN A 80 -18.74 12.61 3.58
CA ASN A 80 -18.23 13.94 3.92
C ASN A 80 -18.55 14.99 2.86
N ASN A 81 -18.52 14.62 1.58
CA ASN A 81 -18.85 15.52 0.46
C ASN A 81 -20.27 16.07 0.55
N ARG A 82 -21.19 15.39 1.25
CA ARG A 82 -22.56 15.88 1.47
C ARG A 82 -22.61 17.07 2.45
N PHE A 83 -21.67 17.14 3.38
CA PHE A 83 -21.64 18.19 4.42
C PHE A 83 -20.63 19.29 4.13
N ARG A 84 -19.66 19.02 3.25
CA ARG A 84 -18.53 19.90 2.99
C ARG A 84 -18.65 20.54 1.61
N SER A 85 -18.84 21.85 1.57
CA SER A 85 -18.70 22.63 0.33
C SER A 85 -17.27 23.15 0.22
N SER A 86 -16.61 22.89 -0.91
CA SER A 86 -15.24 23.36 -1.17
C SER A 86 -15.21 24.36 -2.31
N ASP A 87 -14.59 25.52 -2.09
CA ASP A 87 -14.34 26.54 -3.13
C ASP A 87 -13.13 26.21 -4.03
N ILE A 88 -12.62 24.98 -3.98
CA ILE A 88 -11.42 24.55 -4.71
C ILE A 88 -11.85 23.77 -5.95
N ILE A 89 -11.36 24.19 -7.11
CA ILE A 89 -11.63 23.54 -8.39
C ILE A 89 -10.34 22.87 -8.87
N TYR A 90 -10.33 21.54 -8.86
CA TYR A 90 -9.24 20.76 -9.43
C TYR A 90 -9.46 20.59 -10.93
N LYS A 91 -8.43 20.92 -11.71
CA LYS A 91 -8.41 20.69 -13.16
C LYS A 91 -7.32 19.68 -13.49
N CYS A 92 -7.69 18.69 -14.29
CA CYS A 92 -6.75 17.80 -14.94
C CYS A 92 -6.88 18.01 -16.45
N ARG A 93 -5.91 18.74 -17.01
CA ARG A 93 -5.89 19.12 -18.43
C ARG A 93 -7.17 19.89 -18.84
N LYS A 94 -8.13 19.23 -19.50
CA LYS A 94 -9.41 19.83 -19.92
C LYS A 94 -10.60 19.45 -19.02
N PHE A 95 -10.44 18.48 -18.12
CA PHE A 95 -11.53 17.97 -17.28
C PHE A 95 -11.48 18.60 -15.89
N GLN A 96 -12.65 18.93 -15.35
CA GLN A 96 -12.82 19.31 -13.95
C GLN A 96 -13.06 18.04 -13.14
N ILE A 97 -12.25 17.83 -12.11
CA ILE A 97 -12.36 16.66 -11.23
C ILE A 97 -13.08 17.11 -9.95
N PRO A 98 -14.09 16.38 -9.48
CA PRO A 98 -14.77 16.72 -8.24
C PRO A 98 -13.81 16.60 -7.05
N PHE A 99 -14.00 17.48 -6.07
CA PHE A 99 -13.13 17.60 -4.90
C PHE A 99 -12.97 16.28 -4.14
N PHE A 100 -14.09 15.56 -3.89
CA PHE A 100 -14.08 14.30 -3.15
C PHE A 100 -13.16 13.24 -3.79
N LEU A 101 -13.13 13.17 -5.13
CA LEU A 101 -12.36 12.16 -5.84
C LEU A 101 -10.85 12.40 -5.67
N VAL A 102 -10.43 13.67 -5.71
CA VAL A 102 -9.05 14.06 -5.43
C VAL A 102 -8.67 13.71 -3.99
N GLN A 103 -9.56 13.94 -3.01
CA GLN A 103 -9.31 13.55 -1.62
C GLN A 103 -9.19 12.03 -1.45
N THR A 104 -10.11 11.26 -2.06
CA THR A 104 -10.06 9.79 -2.04
C THR A 104 -8.73 9.27 -2.60
N ILE A 105 -8.29 9.78 -3.76
CA ILE A 105 -7.01 9.39 -4.36
C ILE A 105 -5.84 9.75 -3.44
N THR A 106 -5.88 10.93 -2.81
CA THR A 106 -4.80 11.40 -1.93
C THR A 106 -4.67 10.52 -0.69
N TYR A 107 -5.78 10.23 0.01
CA TYR A 107 -5.77 9.34 1.17
C TYR A 107 -5.37 7.91 0.80
N TYR A 108 -5.83 7.44 -0.36
CA TYR A 108 -5.43 6.14 -0.86
C TYR A 108 -3.92 6.07 -1.18
N GLY A 109 -3.35 7.14 -1.73
CA GLY A 109 -1.90 7.24 -1.95
C GLY A 109 -1.10 7.16 -0.65
N TYR A 110 -1.55 7.84 0.42
CA TYR A 110 -0.91 7.72 1.73
C TYR A 110 -0.99 6.30 2.31
N LEU A 111 -2.13 5.62 2.12
CA LEU A 111 -2.29 4.24 2.53
C LEU A 111 -1.34 3.30 1.79
N GLN A 112 -1.20 3.46 0.48
CA GLN A 112 -0.25 2.68 -0.32
C GLN A 112 1.19 2.89 0.14
N LEU A 113 1.56 4.12 0.51
CA LEU A 113 2.89 4.42 1.03
C LEU A 113 3.15 3.71 2.36
N GLY A 114 2.21 3.79 3.30
CA GLY A 114 2.30 3.04 4.56
C GLY A 114 2.39 1.53 4.34
N TYR A 115 1.58 1.00 3.43
CA TYR A 115 1.59 -0.42 3.09
C TYR A 115 2.93 -0.88 2.51
N ALA A 116 3.50 -0.14 1.57
CA ALA A 116 4.80 -0.48 0.99
C ALA A 116 5.91 -0.48 2.05
N MET A 117 5.93 0.52 2.94
CA MET A 117 6.86 0.55 4.07
C MET A 117 6.68 -0.65 4.99
N GLN A 118 5.44 -1.00 5.31
CA GLN A 118 5.13 -2.18 6.12
C GLN A 118 5.65 -3.47 5.46
N VAL A 119 5.46 -3.64 4.14
CA VAL A 119 5.97 -4.80 3.40
C VAL A 119 7.49 -4.85 3.48
N ILE A 120 8.19 -3.75 3.22
CA ILE A 120 9.65 -3.68 3.28
C ILE A 120 10.14 -4.08 4.67
N VAL A 121 9.60 -3.45 5.73
CA VAL A 121 9.99 -3.75 7.12
C VAL A 121 9.72 -5.21 7.45
N SER A 122 8.56 -5.75 7.06
CA SER A 122 8.19 -7.14 7.33
C SER A 122 9.07 -8.15 6.60
N GLN A 123 9.52 -7.84 5.38
CA GLN A 123 10.45 -8.71 4.66
C GLN A 123 11.85 -8.65 5.28
N VAL A 124 12.34 -7.44 5.59
CA VAL A 124 13.64 -7.27 6.25
C VAL A 124 13.68 -8.02 7.57
N THR A 125 12.65 -7.92 8.41
CA THR A 125 12.61 -8.65 9.69
C THR A 125 12.54 -10.16 9.51
N LYS A 126 11.70 -10.66 8.59
CA LYS A 126 11.63 -12.10 8.27
C LYS A 126 12.99 -12.66 7.85
N TYR A 127 13.72 -11.95 7.01
CA TYR A 127 15.01 -12.43 6.52
C TYR A 127 16.17 -12.17 7.49
N SER A 128 16.04 -11.21 8.40
CA SER A 128 17.08 -10.92 9.41
C SER A 128 17.01 -11.85 10.62
N VAL A 129 15.81 -12.16 11.11
CA VAL A 129 15.61 -12.96 12.34
C VAL A 129 15.47 -14.45 12.03
N GLY A 130 14.88 -14.80 10.88
CA GLY A 130 14.54 -16.18 10.53
C GLY A 130 13.11 -16.27 10.02
N ARG A 131 12.89 -17.17 9.07
CA ARG A 131 11.60 -17.41 8.41
C ARG A 131 11.07 -18.79 8.79
#